data_AF-A0A9P8ZU81-F1
#
_entry.id   AF-A0A9P8ZU81-F1
#
_cell.length_a   1.000
_cell.length_b   1.000
_cell.length_c   1.000
_cell.angle_alpha   90.00
_cell.angle_beta   90.00
_cell.angle_gamma   90.00
#
_symmetry.space_group_name_H-M   'P 1'
#
loop_
_entity.id
_entity.type
_entity.pdbx_description
1 polymer ?
#
loop_
_entity_poly.entity_id
_entity_poly.type
_entity_poly.pdbx_seq_one_letter_code
_entity_poly.pdbx_strand_id
1 'polypeptide(L)' 'MSTANKVPRTHKRWFRGISAGNIDHLRGSLKLFDSFKVRPLVGKVFDFVDANEAFRTHEKQNFVGKVMIKGE' A
#
# COMPACT_ATOMS: atom_id res chain seq x y z
N MET A 1 1.87 -39.69 -37.44
CA MET A 1 2.27 -39.25 -36.09
C MET A 1 3.16 -38.02 -36.24
N SER A 2 2.65 -36.83 -35.91
CA SER A 2 3.41 -35.57 -35.98
C SER A 2 3.88 -35.20 -34.58
N THR A 3 5.19 -35.26 -34.34
CA THR A 3 5.80 -34.86 -33.07
C THR A 3 5.92 -33.34 -33.05
N ALA A 4 4.94 -32.67 -32.45
CA ALA A 4 5.04 -31.24 -32.17
C ALA A 4 6.16 -31.01 -31.14
N ASN A 5 7.26 -30.42 -31.60
CA ASN A 5 8.35 -29.93 -30.76
C ASN A 5 7.79 -28.93 -29.74
N LYS A 6 7.81 -29.29 -28.46
CA LYS A 6 7.43 -28.38 -27.36
C LYS A 6 8.53 -27.34 -27.21
N VAL A 7 8.30 -26.14 -27.74
CA VAL A 7 9.16 -24.97 -27.49
C VAL A 7 9.09 -24.65 -25.98
N PRO A 8 10.22 -24.58 -25.26
CA PRO A 8 10.22 -24.23 -23.84
C PRO A 8 9.71 -22.79 -23.67
N ARG A 9 8.57 -22.63 -22.97
CA ARG A 9 8.09 -21.31 -22.55
C ARG A 9 8.99 -20.81 -21.42
N THR A 10 10.01 -20.02 -21.77
CA THR A 10 10.76 -19.25 -20.79
C THR A 10 9.83 -18.19 -20.21
N HIS A 11 9.34 -18.43 -18.99
CA HIS A 11 8.53 -17.47 -18.25
C HIS A 11 9.45 -16.35 -17.78
N LYS A 12 9.75 -15.39 -18.66
CA LYS A 12 10.51 -14.20 -18.31
C LYS A 12 9.68 -13.43 -17.28
N ARG A 13 10.11 -13.43 -16.02
CA ARG A 13 9.45 -12.67 -14.96
C ARG A 13 9.71 -11.19 -15.21
N TRP A 14 8.64 -10.43 -15.42
CA TRP A 14 8.71 -8.98 -15.58
C TRP A 14 8.57 -8.33 -14.21
N PHE A 15 9.56 -7.53 -13.84
CA PHE A 15 9.52 -6.70 -12.64
C PHE A 15 9.31 -5.24 -13.05
N ARG A 16 8.39 -4.55 -12.36
CA ARG A 16 8.12 -3.12 -12.57
C ARG A 16 8.06 -2.42 -11.23
N GLY A 17 8.87 -1.37 -11.07
CA GLY A 17 8.72 -0.44 -9.97
C GLY A 17 7.50 0.45 -10.18
N ILE A 18 6.73 0.68 -9.12
CA ILE A 18 5.58 1.59 -9.12
C ILE A 18 5.81 2.56 -7.97
N SER A 19 5.87 3.86 -8.29
CA SER A 19 5.83 4.93 -7.30
C SER A 19 4.39 5.36 -7.03
N ALA A 20 4.18 6.23 -6.03
CA ALA A 20 2.88 6.85 -5.83
C ALA A 20 2.35 7.46 -7.14
N GLY A 21 1.04 7.33 -7.37
CA GLY A 21 0.37 7.86 -8.55
C GLY A 21 0.30 9.39 -8.55
N ASN A 22 -0.05 9.97 -9.70
CA ASN A 22 -0.32 11.40 -9.81
C ASN A 22 -1.64 11.79 -9.12
N ILE A 23 -1.97 13.08 -9.14
CA ILE A 23 -3.18 13.61 -8.49
C ILE A 23 -4.48 12.97 -9.00
N ASP A 24 -4.55 12.61 -10.28
CA ASP A 24 -5.75 12.01 -10.87
C ASP A 24 -5.91 10.55 -10.43
N HIS A 25 -4.80 9.80 -10.32
CA HIS A 25 -4.81 8.48 -9.70
C HIS A 25 -5.27 8.54 -8.25
N LEU A 26 -4.80 9.53 -7.48
CA LEU A 26 -5.23 9.73 -6.09
C LEU A 26 -6.72 10.00 -6.01
N ARG A 27 -7.24 10.95 -6.80
CA ARG A 27 -8.67 11.30 -6.83
C ARG A 27 -9.54 10.11 -7.23
N GLY A 28 -9.11 9.33 -8.23
CA GLY A 28 -9.80 8.10 -8.62
C GLY A 28 -9.82 7.06 -7.49
N SER A 29 -8.69 6.89 -6.82
CA SER A 29 -8.55 5.95 -5.70
C SER A 29 -9.45 6.33 -4.52
N LEU A 30 -9.52 7.61 -4.17
CA LEU A 30 -10.40 8.09 -3.09
C LEU A 30 -11.87 7.81 -3.36
N LYS A 31 -12.34 7.99 -4.61
CA LYS A 31 -13.71 7.62 -5.00
C LYS A 31 -13.98 6.14 -4.85
N LEU A 32 -13.02 5.29 -5.25
CA LEU A 32 -13.12 3.84 -5.07
C LEU A 32 -13.16 3.46 -3.59
N PHE A 33 -12.28 4.03 -2.76
CA PHE A 33 -12.25 3.73 -1.32
C PHE A 33 -13.58 4.07 -0.65
N ASP A 34 -14.20 5.20 -0.99
CA ASP A 34 -15.50 5.56 -0.44
C ASP A 34 -16.63 4.66 -0.96
N SER A 35 -16.60 4.30 -2.26
CA SER A 35 -17.63 3.46 -2.89
C SER A 35 -17.64 2.03 -2.32
N PHE A 36 -16.46 1.46 -2.11
CA PHE A 36 -16.28 0.09 -1.60
C PHE A 36 -16.08 0.04 -0.09
N LYS A 37 -16.21 1.17 0.60
CA LYS A 37 -16.01 1.30 2.06
C LYS A 37 -14.66 0.73 2.53
N VAL A 38 -13.63 0.87 1.69
CA VAL A 38 -12.26 0.55 2.05
C VAL A 38 -11.78 1.61 3.04
N ARG A 39 -11.45 1.19 4.26
CA ARG A 39 -10.91 2.07 5.31
C ARG A 39 -9.47 1.67 5.63
N PRO A 40 -8.59 2.62 5.93
CA PRO A 40 -7.28 2.28 6.45
C PRO A 40 -7.42 1.55 7.78
N LEU A 41 -6.68 0.47 7.95
CA LEU A 41 -6.55 -0.17 9.25
C LEU A 41 -5.67 0.72 10.14
N VAL A 42 -6.26 1.30 11.17
CA VAL A 42 -5.55 2.15 12.14
C VAL A 42 -5.13 1.28 13.32
N GLY A 43 -3.82 1.19 13.55
CA GLY A 43 -3.25 0.39 14.63
C GLY A 43 -2.96 1.19 15.89
N LYS A 44 -2.46 2.42 15.73
CA LYS A 44 -2.12 3.33 16.83
C LYS A 44 -2.51 4.75 16.45
N VAL A 45 -3.03 5.50 17.42
CA VAL A 45 -3.41 6.90 17.28
C VAL A 45 -2.70 7.69 18.37
N PHE A 46 -2.08 8.80 17.98
CA PHE A 46 -1.40 9.73 18.87
C PHE A 46 -2.00 11.12 18.72
N ASP A 47 -1.91 11.92 19.77
CA ASP A 47 -2.17 13.35 19.67
C ASP A 47 -0.96 14.07 19.07
N PHE A 48 -1.15 15.28 18.54
CA PHE A 48 -0.07 16.01 17.88
C PHE A 48 1.15 16.26 18.79
N VAL A 49 0.91 16.48 20.09
CA VAL A 49 1.96 16.65 21.10
C VAL A 49 2.90 15.43 21.20
N ASP A 50 2.42 14.26 20.82
CA ASP A 50 3.16 12.99 20.88
C ASP A 50 3.72 12.55 19.51
N ALA A 51 3.80 13.46 18.53
CA ALA A 51 4.25 13.14 17.18
C ALA A 51 5.60 12.40 17.14
N ASN A 52 6.55 12.79 17.99
CA ASN A 52 7.86 12.12 18.10
C ASN A 52 7.74 10.65 18.53
N GLU A 53 6.84 10.34 19.47
CA GLU A 53 6.61 8.96 19.89
C GLU A 53 5.83 8.17 18.84
N ALA A 54 4.95 8.84 18.08
CA ALA A 54 4.29 8.25 16.91
C ALA A 54 5.33 7.79 15.86
N PHE A 55 6.34 8.62 15.57
CA PHE A 55 7.44 8.25 14.67
C PHE A 55 8.25 7.07 15.20
N ARG A 56 8.67 7.10 16.48
CA ARG A 56 9.39 5.97 17.10
C ARG A 56 8.58 4.68 17.07
N THR A 57 7.27 4.77 17.28
CA THR A 57 6.36 3.63 17.19
C THR A 57 6.30 3.09 15.77
N HIS A 58 6.27 3.97 14.76
CA HIS A 58 6.33 3.59 13.35
C HIS A 58 7.61 2.82 13.02
N GLU A 59 8.77 3.32 13.47
CA GLU A 59 10.07 2.67 13.21
C GLU A 59 10.19 1.28 13.84
N LYS A 60 9.63 1.08 15.04
CA LYS A 60 9.65 -0.23 15.73
C LYS A 60 8.80 -1.29 15.01
N GLN A 61 7.88 -0.90 14.13
CA GLN A 61 6.99 -1.80 13.37
C GLN A 61 6.22 -2.83 14.23
N ASN A 62 6.04 -2.58 15.53
CA ASN A 62 5.35 -3.47 16.46
C ASN A 62 3.84 -3.20 16.51
N PHE A 63 3.21 -3.08 15.34
CA PHE A 63 1.78 -2.85 15.18
C PHE A 63 1.33 -3.29 13.78
N VAL A 64 0.03 -3.49 13.60
CA VAL A 64 -0.57 -3.78 12.29
C VAL A 64 -1.32 -2.55 11.80
N GLY A 65 -1.16 -2.21 10.52
CA GLY A 65 -1.89 -1.11 9.89
C GLY A 65 -1.10 0.20 9.86
N LYS A 66 -1.74 1.31 10.25
CA LYS A 66 -1.19 2.67 10.19
C LYS A 66 -1.05 3.29 11.58
N VAL A 67 0.01 4.05 11.78
CA VAL A 67 0.12 5.02 12.87
C VAL A 67 -0.50 6.33 12.38
N MET A 68 -1.42 6.88 13.16
CA MET A 68 -2.11 8.13 12.85
C MET A 68 -1.80 9.17 13.92
N ILE A 69 -1.66 10.41 13.50
CA ILE A 69 -1.60 11.58 14.39
C ILE A 69 -2.90 12.35 14.17
N LYS A 70 -3.61 12.70 15.25
CA LYS A 70 -4.84 13.51 15.14
C LYS A 70 -4.46 14.92 14.68
N GLY A 71 -5.13 15.40 13.64
CA GLY A 71 -5.14 16.82 13.29
C GLY A 71 -6.14 17.56 14.18
N GLU A 72 -5.89 18.86 14.39
CA GLU A 72 -6.82 19.78 15.08
C GLU A 72 -8.13 19.97 14.30
#